data_AF-A0A7Y5KUD8-F1
#
_entry.id   AF-A0A7Y5KUD8-F1
#
_cell.length_a   1.000
_cell.length_b   1.000
_cell.length_c   1.000
_cell.angle_alpha   90.00
_cell.angle_beta   90.00
_cell.angle_gamma   90.00
#
_symmetry.space_group_name_H-M   'P 1'
#
loop_
_entity.id
_entity.type
_entity.pdbx_description
1 polymer ?
#
loop_
_entity_poly.entity_id
_entity_poly.type
_entity_poly.pdbx_seq_one_letter_code
_entity_poly.pdbx_strand_id
1 'polypeptide(L)'
;MKKLFVQALALVASTLVACSDDSLPATGGGGSGNGGAAGAEPLGGDPSQGGLPGHGGEGGVAPPEPYCGDGHLDPDEACDDGNDNRFDGCLPDCTVVEPIDAPTLEWTYIEVPGTRCMNGDTAGFGISINPDSPNLMIYLEGGGACFNDACDFSAFNIPFVPPPDGIFNRANEGNPVRDWSMIYVPYCTGDIHGGDNEYELGGQMCQFRGYTNIAKYLEQWVPTFTDANTVLLTGISAGGFGAGLNFAQVADAFGPGHQMVLIDDSGPPLSNEVISPCLETTFREVWGLDKTIIAACGDDCPDPNDFASGVIDHIVNAYPDARFGVFSNTADFVIRTFMGFGWGNGEHDNCEGTPTLVPADAYEDALLDLRAAHVDKAGSYLVGQTHWEYNYGLNHTVLRSPSYWTTVIDGVSVEDWVAGVIEGEIQHVGP
;
A
#
# COMPACT_ATOMS: atom_id res chain seq x y z
N MET A 1 25.01 22.42 6.74
CA MET A 1 24.57 21.38 7.68
C MET A 1 23.26 20.72 7.27
N LYS A 2 22.21 21.46 6.84
CA LYS A 2 20.97 20.87 6.26
C LYS A 2 21.19 19.92 5.06
N LYS A 3 22.10 20.23 4.13
CA LYS A 3 22.42 19.36 2.97
C LYS A 3 23.19 18.07 3.31
N LEU A 4 23.89 18.01 4.45
CA LEU A 4 24.67 16.83 4.83
C LEU A 4 23.79 15.73 5.46
N PHE A 5 22.65 16.10 6.04
CA PHE A 5 21.71 15.17 6.68
C PHE A 5 20.86 14.43 5.63
N VAL A 6 20.42 15.13 4.58
CA VAL A 6 19.68 14.55 3.44
C VAL A 6 20.57 13.60 2.61
N GLN A 7 21.87 13.91 2.46
CA GLN A 7 22.81 13.02 1.78
C GLN A 7 23.10 11.72 2.56
N ALA A 8 22.94 11.72 3.89
CA ALA A 8 23.07 10.50 4.69
C ALA A 8 21.85 9.56 4.50
N LEU A 9 20.63 10.11 4.32
CA LEU A 9 19.43 9.33 4.00
C LEU A 9 19.55 8.59 2.65
N ALA A 10 20.05 9.28 1.62
CA ALA A 10 20.26 8.65 0.32
C ALA A 10 21.35 7.57 0.36
N LEU A 11 22.41 7.74 1.16
CA LEU A 11 23.53 6.79 1.21
C LEU A 11 23.19 5.47 1.93
N VAL A 12 22.27 5.49 2.90
CA VAL A 12 21.84 4.27 3.61
C VAL A 12 20.88 3.45 2.74
N ALA A 13 20.01 4.09 1.94
CA ALA A 13 19.19 3.39 0.95
C ALA A 13 20.02 2.84 -0.24
N SER A 14 21.11 3.52 -0.62
CA SER A 14 21.93 3.15 -1.79
C SER A 14 22.97 2.05 -1.53
N THR A 15 23.25 1.68 -0.27
CA THR A 15 24.32 0.71 0.04
C THR A 15 23.88 -0.76 0.02
N LEU A 16 22.60 -1.03 -0.29
CA LEU A 16 22.06 -2.39 -0.50
C LEU A 16 21.84 -2.76 -1.97
N VAL A 17 22.17 -1.87 -2.92
CA VAL A 17 22.13 -2.18 -4.36
C VAL A 17 23.44 -1.67 -4.99
N ALA A 18 24.50 -2.46 -4.88
CA ALA A 18 25.77 -2.15 -5.55
C ALA A 18 26.35 -3.38 -6.24
N CYS A 19 26.12 -3.44 -7.55
CA CYS A 19 26.98 -3.99 -8.62
C CYS A 19 26.19 -3.79 -9.92
N SER A 20 26.63 -3.10 -10.98
CA SER A 20 27.85 -2.37 -11.33
C SER A 20 27.56 -1.70 -12.68
N ASP A 21 27.89 -0.42 -12.84
CA ASP A 21 27.82 0.36 -14.08
C ASP A 21 28.72 -0.19 -15.21
N ASP A 22 28.33 0.03 -16.48
CA ASP A 22 29.19 0.81 -17.41
C ASP A 22 28.50 1.26 -18.73
N SER A 23 28.63 2.57 -19.00
CA SER A 23 28.88 3.26 -20.29
C SER A 23 27.73 3.64 -21.30
N LEU A 24 27.28 4.91 -21.20
CA LEU A 24 27.28 6.06 -22.17
C LEU A 24 27.08 5.84 -23.71
N PRO A 25 26.81 6.90 -24.54
CA PRO A 25 25.85 8.02 -24.48
C PRO A 25 25.18 8.36 -25.86
N ALA A 26 24.33 9.42 -25.89
CA ALA A 26 24.28 10.51 -26.92
C ALA A 26 22.96 10.79 -27.70
N THR A 27 22.49 12.05 -27.50
CA THR A 27 22.01 13.05 -28.49
C THR A 27 20.63 12.96 -29.17
N GLY A 28 19.82 14.01 -28.95
CA GLY A 28 19.55 15.00 -30.00
C GLY A 28 18.08 15.21 -30.43
N GLY A 29 17.65 16.48 -30.48
CA GLY A 29 16.67 16.98 -31.45
C GLY A 29 15.36 17.54 -30.86
N GLY A 30 15.13 18.84 -31.06
CA GLY A 30 13.95 19.56 -30.60
C GLY A 30 12.78 19.61 -31.60
N GLY A 31 11.67 20.20 -31.16
CA GLY A 31 10.50 20.49 -31.99
C GLY A 31 9.44 21.25 -31.22
N SER A 32 9.22 22.51 -31.61
CA SER A 32 8.23 23.45 -31.07
C SER A 32 6.85 23.18 -31.69
N GLY A 33 5.78 23.29 -30.91
CA GLY A 33 4.40 23.22 -31.38
C GLY A 33 3.43 23.82 -30.37
N ASN A 34 2.80 24.92 -30.75
CA ASN A 34 1.99 25.80 -29.92
C ASN A 34 0.49 25.56 -30.18
N GLY A 35 -0.34 25.66 -29.14
CA GLY A 35 -1.73 26.14 -29.27
C GLY A 35 -2.84 25.25 -28.71
N GLY A 36 -3.66 25.85 -27.82
CA GLY A 36 -5.06 25.44 -27.63
C GLY A 36 -5.51 25.40 -26.18
N ALA A 37 -5.91 26.55 -25.63
CA ALA A 37 -6.58 26.66 -24.34
C ALA A 37 -8.11 26.53 -24.48
N ALA A 38 -8.74 25.84 -23.52
CA ALA A 38 -10.11 26.00 -22.99
C ALA A 38 -10.52 24.64 -22.39
N GLY A 39 -11.13 24.49 -21.22
CA GLY A 39 -11.62 25.42 -20.21
C GLY A 39 -12.15 24.56 -19.07
N ALA A 40 -11.84 24.94 -17.83
CA ALA A 40 -12.38 24.34 -16.62
C ALA A 40 -13.88 24.66 -16.48
N GLU A 41 -14.63 23.82 -15.76
CA GLU A 41 -15.64 24.20 -14.76
C GLU A 41 -16.07 22.96 -13.93
N PRO A 42 -16.60 23.13 -12.70
CA PRO A 42 -16.43 22.19 -11.59
C PRO A 42 -17.69 21.35 -11.27
N LEU A 43 -17.49 20.21 -10.61
CA LEU A 43 -18.58 19.42 -10.02
C LEU A 43 -18.59 19.59 -8.50
N GLY A 44 -19.71 20.06 -7.97
CA GLY A 44 -19.99 20.09 -6.55
C GLY A 44 -21.49 19.93 -6.31
N GLY A 45 -21.81 19.07 -5.33
CA GLY A 45 -23.00 19.21 -4.49
C GLY A 45 -24.15 18.25 -4.74
N ASP A 46 -24.16 17.13 -3.99
CA ASP A 46 -25.38 16.49 -3.49
C ASP A 46 -26.06 17.41 -2.45
N PRO A 47 -27.40 17.35 -2.24
CA PRO A 47 -27.87 16.54 -1.12
C PRO A 47 -29.21 15.79 -1.36
N SER A 48 -29.24 14.62 -0.74
CA SER A 48 -30.33 13.65 -0.57
C SER A 48 -31.66 14.13 0.11
N GLN A 49 -32.69 13.28 -0.10
CA GLN A 49 -33.86 12.92 0.73
C GLN A 49 -35.24 13.61 0.54
N GLY A 50 -36.29 12.79 0.34
CA GLY A 50 -37.70 13.11 0.67
C GLY A 50 -38.78 12.38 -0.14
N GLY A 51 -39.49 11.42 0.47
CA GLY A 51 -40.42 10.48 -0.20
C GLY A 51 -41.89 10.89 -0.52
N LEU A 52 -42.55 9.94 -1.23
CA LEU A 52 -44.00 9.60 -1.37
C LEU A 52 -44.90 10.39 -2.37
N PRO A 53 -46.06 9.85 -2.86
CA PRO A 53 -46.53 8.47 -3.07
C PRO A 53 -47.08 8.19 -4.50
N GLY A 54 -47.33 6.91 -4.83
CA GLY A 54 -47.77 6.48 -6.16
C GLY A 54 -49.19 6.90 -6.58
N HIS A 55 -49.37 7.11 -7.89
CA HIS A 55 -50.63 7.04 -8.63
C HIS A 55 -50.38 6.46 -10.02
N GLY A 56 -51.18 5.46 -10.38
CA GLY A 56 -51.09 4.74 -11.64
C GLY A 56 -51.35 5.64 -12.85
N GLY A 57 -50.51 5.46 -13.85
CA GLY A 57 -50.71 5.92 -15.21
C GLY A 57 -49.87 5.03 -16.12
N GLU A 58 -50.53 4.24 -16.95
CA GLU A 58 -49.91 3.55 -18.09
C GLU A 58 -49.41 4.62 -19.08
N GLY A 59 -48.23 5.17 -18.79
CA GLY A 59 -47.41 5.86 -19.75
C GLY A 59 -46.21 4.96 -20.00
N GLY A 60 -46.03 4.49 -21.23
CA GLY A 60 -44.82 3.82 -21.65
C GLY A 60 -43.64 4.77 -21.41
N VAL A 61 -42.98 4.60 -20.26
CA VAL A 61 -41.63 5.09 -20.05
C VAL A 61 -40.83 4.45 -21.16
N ALA A 62 -40.13 5.26 -21.96
CA ALA A 62 -39.13 4.70 -22.87
C ALA A 62 -38.26 3.75 -22.04
N PRO A 63 -37.87 2.57 -22.56
CA PRO A 63 -36.91 1.75 -21.84
C PRO A 63 -35.73 2.63 -21.42
N PRO A 64 -35.17 2.44 -20.20
CA PRO A 64 -34.00 3.19 -19.78
C PRO A 64 -32.95 3.17 -20.90
N GLU A 65 -32.21 4.26 -21.06
CA GLU A 65 -31.10 4.25 -22.03
C GLU A 65 -30.16 3.08 -21.68
N PRO A 66 -29.69 2.30 -22.68
CA PRO A 66 -28.68 1.26 -22.51
C PRO A 66 -27.57 1.72 -21.57
N TYR A 67 -27.25 0.92 -20.56
CA TYR A 67 -26.15 1.21 -19.64
C TYR A 67 -25.57 -0.09 -19.09
N CYS A 68 -24.26 -0.07 -18.83
CA CYS A 68 -23.57 -1.20 -18.24
C CYS A 68 -24.10 -1.58 -16.87
N GLY A 69 -24.38 -2.86 -16.70
CA GLY A 69 -24.87 -3.46 -15.47
C GLY A 69 -26.39 -3.58 -15.42
N ASP A 70 -27.10 -3.45 -16.54
CA ASP A 70 -28.57 -3.60 -16.58
C ASP A 70 -29.04 -5.04 -16.85
N GLY A 71 -28.10 -5.94 -17.17
CA GLY A 71 -28.31 -7.35 -17.44
C GLY A 71 -28.58 -7.65 -18.92
N HIS A 72 -28.44 -6.66 -19.80
CA HIS A 72 -28.69 -6.77 -21.22
C HIS A 72 -27.48 -6.31 -22.03
N LEU A 73 -26.79 -7.26 -22.66
CA LEU A 73 -25.71 -6.94 -23.60
C LEU A 73 -26.26 -6.17 -24.81
N ASP A 74 -26.09 -4.85 -24.78
CA ASP A 74 -26.58 -3.93 -25.79
C ASP A 74 -25.56 -3.71 -26.92
N PRO A 75 -26.00 -3.16 -28.08
CA PRO A 75 -25.08 -2.79 -29.14
C PRO A 75 -24.02 -1.80 -28.64
N ASP A 76 -22.75 -2.08 -28.94
CA ASP A 76 -21.54 -1.33 -28.54
C ASP A 76 -20.96 -1.68 -27.15
N GLU A 77 -21.58 -2.60 -26.41
CA GLU A 77 -21.01 -3.17 -25.18
C GLU A 77 -20.16 -4.40 -25.45
N ALA A 78 -19.00 -4.52 -24.80
CA ALA A 78 -18.19 -5.75 -24.87
C ALA A 78 -18.65 -6.80 -23.84
N CYS A 79 -19.27 -6.35 -22.75
CA CYS A 79 -19.88 -7.16 -21.70
C CYS A 79 -20.99 -6.36 -20.99
N ASP A 80 -21.90 -7.09 -20.36
CA ASP A 80 -22.84 -6.63 -19.34
C ASP A 80 -23.16 -7.85 -18.46
N ASP A 81 -22.91 -7.75 -17.16
CA ASP A 81 -23.16 -8.83 -16.20
C ASP A 81 -24.25 -8.49 -15.16
N GLY A 82 -24.99 -7.40 -15.40
CA GLY A 82 -26.11 -6.99 -14.56
C GLY A 82 -25.73 -6.33 -13.24
N ASN A 83 -24.49 -5.83 -13.10
CA ASN A 83 -24.09 -5.06 -11.92
C ASN A 83 -22.96 -4.02 -12.21
N ASP A 84 -22.55 -3.25 -11.21
CA ASP A 84 -21.51 -2.20 -11.32
C ASP A 84 -20.18 -2.57 -10.63
N ASN A 85 -20.00 -3.84 -10.25
CA ASN A 85 -18.78 -4.35 -9.64
C ASN A 85 -17.65 -4.42 -10.66
N ARG A 86 -16.74 -3.45 -10.61
CA ARG A 86 -15.57 -3.36 -11.48
C ARG A 86 -14.52 -4.47 -11.34
N PHE A 87 -14.74 -5.50 -10.52
CA PHE A 87 -13.74 -6.53 -10.19
C PHE A 87 -14.13 -7.95 -10.65
N ASP A 88 -15.28 -8.14 -11.29
CA ASP A 88 -15.76 -9.45 -11.77
C ASP A 88 -15.44 -9.74 -13.25
N GLY A 89 -14.73 -8.84 -13.92
CA GLY A 89 -14.26 -8.97 -15.30
C GLY A 89 -15.06 -8.16 -16.32
N CYS A 90 -16.16 -7.52 -15.90
CA CYS A 90 -16.82 -6.48 -16.70
C CYS A 90 -16.70 -5.11 -16.01
N LEU A 91 -16.06 -4.15 -16.66
CA LEU A 91 -15.94 -2.81 -16.11
C LEU A 91 -17.24 -2.02 -16.28
N PRO A 92 -17.53 -1.01 -15.42
CA PRO A 92 -18.72 -0.16 -15.54
C PRO A 92 -18.81 0.65 -16.85
N ASP A 93 -17.76 0.64 -17.68
CA ASP A 93 -17.74 1.23 -19.02
C ASP A 93 -17.92 0.19 -20.14
N CYS A 94 -18.39 -1.01 -19.79
CA CYS A 94 -18.67 -2.15 -20.67
C CYS A 94 -17.45 -2.68 -21.42
N THR A 95 -16.27 -2.53 -20.81
CA THR A 95 -15.05 -3.15 -21.30
C THR A 95 -14.75 -4.44 -20.53
N VAL A 96 -14.35 -5.48 -21.26
CA VAL A 96 -13.95 -6.77 -20.69
C VAL A 96 -12.52 -6.66 -20.16
N VAL A 97 -12.30 -7.17 -18.95
CA VAL A 97 -10.95 -7.41 -18.42
C VAL A 97 -10.63 -8.89 -18.53
N GLU A 98 -9.72 -9.22 -19.43
CA GLU A 98 -9.24 -10.58 -19.60
C GLU A 98 -8.28 -10.95 -18.45
N PRO A 99 -8.37 -12.19 -17.91
CA PRO A 99 -7.37 -12.70 -16.98
C PRO A 99 -5.95 -12.60 -17.54
N ILE A 100 -4.99 -12.30 -16.68
CA ILE A 100 -3.59 -12.12 -17.08
C ILE A 100 -2.99 -13.45 -17.55
N ASP A 101 -2.59 -13.51 -18.82
CA ASP A 101 -1.80 -14.62 -19.38
C ASP A 101 -0.31 -14.29 -19.30
N ALA A 102 0.36 -14.80 -18.24
CA ALA A 102 1.79 -14.64 -18.02
C ALA A 102 2.49 -16.02 -17.99
N PRO A 103 3.76 -16.12 -18.43
CA PRO A 103 4.50 -17.38 -18.38
C PRO A 103 4.63 -17.91 -16.95
N THR A 104 4.44 -19.22 -16.80
CA THR A 104 4.46 -19.90 -15.49
C THR A 104 5.79 -19.73 -14.78
N LEU A 105 5.72 -19.27 -13.52
CA LEU A 105 6.87 -19.07 -12.63
C LEU A 105 7.96 -18.12 -13.17
N GLU A 106 7.63 -17.31 -14.17
CA GLU A 106 8.49 -16.24 -14.68
C GLU A 106 7.92 -14.88 -14.29
N TRP A 107 8.80 -13.92 -14.03
CA TRP A 107 8.38 -12.55 -13.74
C TRP A 107 8.07 -11.79 -15.02
N THR A 108 6.86 -11.25 -15.12
CA THR A 108 6.42 -10.36 -16.22
C THR A 108 6.02 -9.01 -15.62
N TYR A 109 6.48 -7.91 -16.21
CA TYR A 109 6.05 -6.56 -15.82
C TYR A 109 4.92 -6.10 -16.73
N ILE A 110 3.85 -5.58 -16.13
CA ILE A 110 2.64 -5.11 -16.82
C ILE A 110 2.39 -3.66 -16.41
N GLU A 111 2.45 -2.75 -17.39
CA GLU A 111 1.96 -1.37 -17.23
C GLU A 111 0.44 -1.35 -17.31
N VAL A 112 -0.21 -0.59 -16.43
CA VAL A 112 -1.68 -0.55 -16.34
C VAL A 112 -2.18 0.84 -16.73
N PRO A 113 -2.84 0.99 -17.88
CA PRO A 113 -3.40 2.26 -18.31
C PRO A 113 -4.33 2.89 -17.25
N GLY A 114 -4.26 4.20 -17.10
CA GLY A 114 -5.05 4.95 -16.12
C GLY A 114 -4.41 5.08 -14.74
N THR A 115 -3.34 4.33 -14.46
CA THR A 115 -2.52 4.51 -13.26
C THR A 115 -1.46 5.59 -13.48
N ARG A 116 -0.94 6.17 -12.39
CA ARG A 116 0.14 7.16 -12.47
C ARG A 116 1.17 7.03 -11.36
N CYS A 117 2.43 7.17 -11.72
CA CYS A 117 3.52 7.50 -10.81
C CYS A 117 3.54 9.00 -10.49
N MET A 118 4.34 9.40 -9.50
CA MET A 118 4.47 10.81 -9.05
C MET A 118 4.83 11.78 -10.17
N ASN A 119 5.64 11.32 -11.13
CA ASN A 119 6.08 12.08 -12.29
C ASN A 119 5.06 12.10 -13.45
N GLY A 120 3.94 11.38 -13.32
CA GLY A 120 2.87 11.29 -14.32
C GLY A 120 2.98 10.09 -15.28
N ASP A 121 4.07 9.32 -15.24
CA ASP A 121 4.23 8.10 -16.03
C ASP A 121 3.21 7.03 -15.63
N THR A 122 2.88 6.12 -16.54
CA THR A 122 1.99 4.99 -16.25
C THR A 122 2.67 4.05 -15.25
N ALA A 123 1.96 3.68 -14.18
CA ALA A 123 2.46 2.72 -13.21
C ALA A 123 2.10 1.28 -13.62
N GLY A 124 2.66 0.30 -12.92
CA GLY A 124 2.47 -1.12 -13.24
C GLY A 124 2.88 -2.03 -12.10
N PHE A 125 2.81 -3.33 -12.33
CA PHE A 125 3.21 -4.34 -11.37
C PHE A 125 3.97 -5.48 -12.06
N GLY A 126 4.83 -6.16 -11.30
CA GLY A 126 5.40 -7.44 -11.66
C GLY A 126 4.47 -8.58 -11.23
N ILE A 127 4.34 -9.62 -12.06
CA ILE A 127 3.55 -10.81 -11.75
C ILE A 127 4.33 -12.09 -12.09
N SER A 128 4.20 -13.10 -11.25
CA SER A 128 4.72 -14.46 -11.44
C SER A 128 3.65 -15.47 -11.04
N ILE A 129 3.05 -16.14 -12.03
CA ILE A 129 1.89 -17.04 -11.83
C ILE A 129 2.37 -18.47 -11.61
N ASN A 130 1.84 -19.13 -10.57
CA ASN A 130 1.88 -20.57 -10.43
C ASN A 130 0.46 -21.15 -10.60
N PRO A 131 0.12 -21.78 -11.74
CA PRO A 131 -1.23 -22.31 -11.99
C PRO A 131 -1.58 -23.51 -11.10
N ASP A 132 -0.58 -24.14 -10.47
CA ASP A 132 -0.80 -25.27 -9.55
C ASP A 132 -1.06 -24.82 -8.10
N SER A 133 -0.95 -23.52 -7.80
CA SER A 133 -1.20 -22.96 -6.47
C SER A 133 -2.49 -22.14 -6.44
N PRO A 134 -3.40 -22.42 -5.49
CA PRO A 134 -4.57 -21.59 -5.27
C PRO A 134 -4.26 -20.36 -4.40
N ASN A 135 -3.00 -20.09 -4.06
CA ASN A 135 -2.67 -18.99 -3.16
C ASN A 135 -1.93 -17.86 -3.89
N LEU A 136 -2.21 -16.63 -3.46
CA LEU A 136 -1.68 -15.40 -4.01
C LEU A 136 -1.00 -14.57 -2.92
N MET A 137 0.21 -14.08 -3.21
CA MET A 137 0.87 -13.03 -2.43
C MET A 137 0.89 -11.74 -3.25
N ILE A 138 0.36 -10.65 -2.68
CA ILE A 138 0.47 -9.29 -3.18
C ILE A 138 1.46 -8.55 -2.29
N TYR A 139 2.60 -8.18 -2.85
CA TYR A 139 3.67 -7.49 -2.13
C TYR A 139 3.77 -6.03 -2.59
N LEU A 140 3.74 -5.09 -1.65
CA LEU A 140 3.94 -3.67 -1.89
C LEU A 140 5.37 -3.26 -1.51
N GLU A 141 6.11 -2.69 -2.46
CA GLU A 141 7.48 -2.24 -2.21
C GLU A 141 7.52 -0.98 -1.34
N GLY A 142 8.59 -0.85 -0.56
CA GLY A 142 8.89 0.32 0.25
C GLY A 142 9.70 1.38 -0.52
N GLY A 143 10.06 2.48 0.14
CA GLY A 143 10.95 3.49 -0.46
C GLY A 143 10.80 4.91 0.05
N GLY A 144 10.50 5.10 1.35
CA GLY A 144 10.28 6.42 1.92
C GLY A 144 8.94 7.06 1.52
N ALA A 145 8.81 8.37 1.68
CA ALA A 145 7.62 9.11 1.27
C ALA A 145 7.93 10.58 0.98
N CYS A 146 7.01 11.26 0.32
CA CYS A 146 7.11 12.63 -0.15
C CYS A 146 5.90 13.44 0.30
N PHE A 147 6.10 14.45 1.14
CA PHE A 147 5.00 15.24 1.71
C PHE A 147 5.40 16.70 2.05
N ASN A 148 6.65 17.09 1.74
CA ASN A 148 7.15 18.45 1.96
C ASN A 148 8.32 18.75 1.00
N ASP A 149 8.79 20.01 0.99
CA ASP A 149 9.88 20.48 0.12
C ASP A 149 11.26 19.83 0.40
N ALA A 150 11.40 19.05 1.47
CA ALA A 150 12.62 18.29 1.72
C ALA A 150 12.67 16.96 0.93
N CYS A 151 11.57 16.60 0.27
CA CYS A 151 11.44 15.43 -0.56
C CYS A 151 12.39 15.48 -1.78
N ASP A 152 13.03 14.35 -2.07
CA ASP A 152 13.73 14.12 -3.34
C ASP A 152 12.78 13.45 -4.34
N PHE A 153 12.16 14.24 -5.21
CA PHE A 153 11.19 13.75 -6.20
C PHE A 153 11.76 12.67 -7.14
N SER A 154 13.09 12.56 -7.27
CA SER A 154 13.73 11.52 -8.09
C SER A 154 13.89 10.18 -7.38
N ALA A 155 13.69 10.13 -6.06
CA ALA A 155 13.85 8.92 -5.25
C ALA A 155 12.69 7.93 -5.39
N PHE A 156 11.54 8.35 -5.94
CA PHE A 156 10.31 7.57 -6.00
C PHE A 156 10.04 7.01 -7.40
N ASN A 157 11.06 6.48 -8.06
CA ASN A 157 10.87 5.69 -9.28
C ASN A 157 11.64 4.38 -9.13
N ILE A 158 11.25 3.58 -8.14
CA ILE A 158 11.89 2.30 -7.87
C ILE A 158 11.44 1.34 -8.98
N PRO A 159 12.34 0.95 -9.92
CA PRO A 159 11.94 0.10 -11.02
C PRO A 159 11.64 -1.30 -10.51
N PHE A 160 10.77 -2.01 -11.23
CA PHE A 160 10.62 -3.44 -11.02
C PHE A 160 11.94 -4.15 -11.32
N VAL A 161 12.48 -4.83 -10.31
CA VAL A 161 13.58 -5.78 -10.45
C VAL A 161 13.13 -7.07 -9.78
N PRO A 162 13.06 -8.20 -10.51
CA PRO A 162 12.69 -9.50 -9.94
C PRO A 162 13.46 -9.78 -8.63
N PRO A 163 12.77 -9.88 -7.48
CA PRO A 163 13.43 -10.07 -6.20
C PRO A 163 13.97 -11.51 -6.10
N PRO A 164 15.27 -11.71 -5.80
CA PRO A 164 15.88 -13.04 -5.85
C PRO A 164 15.82 -13.81 -4.52
N ASP A 165 15.54 -13.14 -3.39
CA ASP A 165 15.64 -13.72 -2.05
C ASP A 165 14.55 -13.21 -1.09
N GLY A 166 14.65 -13.56 0.19
CA GLY A 166 13.64 -13.29 1.21
C GLY A 166 12.36 -14.08 0.93
N ILE A 167 11.21 -13.50 1.22
CA ILE A 167 9.89 -14.10 1.01
C ILE A 167 9.62 -14.51 -0.46
N PHE A 168 10.39 -13.99 -1.42
CA PHE A 168 10.28 -14.36 -2.84
C PHE A 168 11.10 -15.61 -3.23
N ASN A 169 11.95 -16.12 -2.34
CA ASN A 169 12.85 -17.21 -2.65
C ASN A 169 12.09 -18.53 -2.81
N ARG A 170 11.79 -18.93 -4.05
CA ARG A 170 11.10 -20.19 -4.35
C ARG A 170 11.96 -21.44 -4.12
N ALA A 171 13.28 -21.28 -4.04
CA ALA A 171 14.22 -22.40 -3.89
C ALA A 171 14.40 -22.84 -2.42
N ASN A 172 14.02 -22.00 -1.46
CA ASN A 172 14.07 -22.36 -0.05
C ASN A 172 12.81 -23.16 0.34
N GLU A 173 12.98 -24.41 0.76
CA GLU A 173 11.88 -25.29 1.19
C GLU A 173 11.16 -24.78 2.44
N GLY A 174 11.83 -23.98 3.27
CA GLY A 174 11.24 -23.36 4.47
C GLY A 174 10.43 -22.09 4.18
N ASN A 175 10.36 -21.63 2.93
CA ASN A 175 9.56 -20.46 2.59
C ASN A 175 8.06 -20.84 2.48
N PRO A 176 7.17 -20.32 3.36
CA PRO A 176 5.76 -20.71 3.38
C PRO A 176 4.97 -20.29 2.13
N VAL A 177 5.50 -19.37 1.31
CA VAL A 177 4.86 -18.89 0.08
C VAL A 177 5.63 -19.27 -1.19
N ARG A 178 6.59 -20.20 -1.11
CA ARG A 178 7.49 -20.55 -2.25
C ARG A 178 6.77 -20.97 -3.52
N ASP A 179 5.61 -21.59 -3.40
CA ASP A 179 4.80 -22.11 -4.50
C ASP A 179 3.64 -21.16 -4.86
N TRP A 180 3.48 -20.02 -4.20
CA TRP A 180 2.34 -19.14 -4.45
C TRP A 180 2.48 -18.40 -5.79
N SER A 181 1.36 -17.94 -6.34
CA SER A 181 1.41 -16.86 -7.32
C SER A 181 1.83 -15.57 -6.60
N MET A 182 2.62 -14.73 -7.26
CA MET A 182 3.19 -13.54 -6.65
C MET A 182 2.94 -12.31 -7.52
N ILE A 183 2.44 -11.26 -6.91
CA ILE A 183 2.37 -9.91 -7.44
C ILE A 183 3.35 -9.05 -6.64
N TYR A 184 4.11 -8.23 -7.35
CA TYR A 184 5.01 -7.24 -6.79
C TYR A 184 4.63 -5.87 -7.34
N VAL A 185 4.31 -4.93 -6.46
CA VAL A 185 3.98 -3.55 -6.82
C VAL A 185 5.20 -2.68 -6.53
N PRO A 186 5.93 -2.21 -7.57
CA PRO A 186 6.97 -1.22 -7.38
C PRO A 186 6.38 0.08 -6.83
N TYR A 187 7.17 0.81 -6.08
CA TYR A 187 6.73 2.04 -5.45
C TYR A 187 7.19 3.27 -6.21
N CYS A 188 6.23 4.01 -6.76
CA CYS A 188 6.51 5.21 -7.55
C CYS A 188 5.64 6.44 -7.21
N THR A 189 4.81 6.34 -6.18
CA THR A 189 3.81 7.37 -5.86
C THR A 189 4.22 8.28 -4.70
N GLY A 190 5.11 7.82 -3.81
CA GLY A 190 5.64 8.62 -2.70
C GLY A 190 4.62 8.93 -1.58
N ASP A 191 3.47 8.27 -1.59
CA ASP A 191 2.33 8.47 -0.67
C ASP A 191 2.01 7.22 0.15
N ILE A 192 3.02 6.38 0.41
CA ILE A 192 2.89 5.11 1.15
C ILE A 192 1.77 4.20 0.61
N HIS A 193 1.50 4.28 -0.70
CA HIS A 193 0.43 3.58 -1.41
C HIS A 193 -1.00 3.98 -0.97
N GLY A 194 -1.19 5.04 -0.19
CA GLY A 194 -2.50 5.44 0.35
C GLY A 194 -3.17 6.64 -0.33
N GLY A 195 -2.44 7.33 -1.22
CA GLY A 195 -2.87 8.62 -1.76
C GLY A 195 -3.80 8.55 -2.97
N ASP A 196 -4.60 9.60 -3.11
CA ASP A 196 -5.22 10.01 -4.36
C ASP A 196 -5.23 11.54 -4.41
N ASN A 197 -4.19 12.22 -4.88
CA ASN A 197 -4.17 13.67 -4.94
C ASN A 197 -3.21 14.21 -5.99
N GLU A 198 -3.44 15.46 -6.37
CA GLU A 198 -2.44 16.29 -7.04
C GLU A 198 -2.06 17.41 -6.11
N TYR A 199 -0.78 17.55 -5.81
CA TYR A 199 -0.30 18.57 -4.89
C TYR A 199 1.01 19.16 -5.37
N GLU A 200 1.15 20.48 -5.28
CA GLU A 200 2.38 21.18 -5.66
C GLU A 200 3.37 21.16 -4.49
N LEU A 201 4.51 20.49 -4.67
CA LEU A 201 5.63 20.49 -3.72
C LEU A 201 6.88 21.00 -4.44
N GLY A 202 7.64 21.91 -3.82
CA GLY A 202 8.87 22.44 -4.40
C GLY A 202 8.71 23.07 -5.80
N GLY A 203 7.50 23.53 -6.17
CA GLY A 203 7.18 24.05 -7.50
C GLY A 203 6.95 22.99 -8.58
N GLN A 204 6.82 21.71 -8.19
CA GLN A 204 6.46 20.60 -9.07
C GLN A 204 5.10 20.05 -8.67
N MET A 205 4.20 19.90 -9.65
CA MET A 205 2.95 19.18 -9.43
C MET A 205 3.23 17.69 -9.31
N CYS A 206 2.94 17.11 -8.15
CA CYS A 206 3.17 15.71 -7.84
C CYS A 206 1.84 14.92 -7.90
N GLN A 207 1.90 13.71 -8.42
CA GLN A 207 0.76 12.79 -8.53
C GLN A 207 0.83 11.72 -7.43
N PHE A 208 0.05 11.88 -6.37
CA PHE A 208 -0.06 10.89 -5.29
C PHE A 208 -1.21 9.95 -5.60
N ARG A 209 -0.95 8.80 -6.23
CA ARG A 209 -2.01 7.91 -6.75
C ARG A 209 -1.94 6.50 -6.20
N GLY A 210 -1.28 6.28 -5.06
CA GLY A 210 -1.09 4.96 -4.47
C GLY A 210 -2.37 4.15 -4.36
N TYR A 211 -3.40 4.70 -3.70
CA TYR A 211 -4.67 4.00 -3.45
C TYR A 211 -5.44 3.74 -4.74
N THR A 212 -5.50 4.74 -5.62
CA THR A 212 -6.16 4.65 -6.93
C THR A 212 -5.45 3.67 -7.86
N ASN A 213 -4.12 3.58 -7.80
CA ASN A 213 -3.35 2.61 -8.57
C ASN A 213 -3.67 1.18 -8.11
N ILE A 214 -3.72 0.92 -6.79
CA ILE A 214 -4.14 -0.39 -6.27
C ILE A 214 -5.56 -0.75 -6.73
N ALA A 215 -6.51 0.18 -6.63
CA ALA A 215 -7.88 -0.02 -7.12
C ALA A 215 -7.92 -0.38 -8.62
N LYS A 216 -7.05 0.24 -9.42
CA LYS A 216 -6.89 -0.04 -10.85
C LYS A 216 -6.24 -1.40 -11.12
N TYR A 217 -5.30 -1.84 -10.28
CA TYR A 217 -4.69 -3.14 -10.43
C TYR A 217 -5.63 -4.28 -10.04
N LEU A 218 -6.50 -4.07 -9.03
CA LEU A 218 -7.51 -5.03 -8.62
C LEU A 218 -8.47 -5.42 -9.75
N GLU A 219 -8.76 -4.52 -10.68
CA GLU A 219 -9.53 -4.81 -11.91
C GLU A 219 -8.93 -5.97 -12.71
N GLN A 220 -7.61 -6.16 -12.68
CA GLN A 220 -6.94 -7.26 -13.39
C GLN A 220 -6.65 -8.45 -12.46
N TRP A 221 -6.32 -8.18 -11.19
CA TRP A 221 -5.95 -9.24 -10.25
C TRP A 221 -7.14 -10.12 -9.87
N VAL A 222 -8.29 -9.54 -9.54
CA VAL A 222 -9.44 -10.32 -9.08
C VAL A 222 -9.95 -11.27 -10.17
N PRO A 223 -10.15 -10.85 -11.44
CA PRO A 223 -10.52 -11.78 -12.51
C PRO A 223 -9.47 -12.84 -12.83
N THR A 224 -8.19 -12.58 -12.52
CA THR A 224 -7.09 -13.54 -12.72
C THR A 224 -7.05 -14.60 -11.60
N PHE A 225 -7.44 -14.23 -10.38
CA PHE A 225 -7.29 -15.06 -9.18
C PHE A 225 -8.63 -15.34 -8.50
N THR A 226 -9.70 -15.55 -9.28
CA THR A 226 -11.07 -15.80 -8.81
C THR A 226 -11.19 -17.03 -7.89
N ASP A 227 -10.34 -18.03 -8.09
CA ASP A 227 -10.33 -19.27 -7.30
C ASP A 227 -9.27 -19.27 -6.19
N ALA A 228 -8.72 -18.10 -5.82
CA ALA A 228 -7.68 -18.04 -4.80
C ALA A 228 -8.21 -18.49 -3.43
N ASN A 229 -7.58 -19.45 -2.76
CA ASN A 229 -7.97 -19.85 -1.40
C ASN A 229 -7.49 -18.84 -0.36
N THR A 230 -6.28 -18.30 -0.55
CA THR A 230 -5.64 -17.37 0.40
C THR A 230 -4.98 -16.24 -0.37
N VAL A 231 -5.23 -15.01 0.09
CA VAL A 231 -4.62 -13.80 -0.44
C VAL A 231 -3.83 -13.13 0.69
N LEU A 232 -2.50 -13.19 0.59
CA LEU A 232 -1.59 -12.47 1.47
C LEU A 232 -1.30 -11.09 0.88
N LEU A 233 -1.80 -10.04 1.52
CA LEU A 233 -1.35 -8.68 1.28
C LEU A 233 -0.22 -8.35 2.26
N THR A 234 0.93 -7.97 1.73
CA THR A 234 2.11 -7.67 2.53
C THR A 234 2.94 -6.58 1.88
N GLY A 235 3.91 -6.05 2.60
CA GLY A 235 4.84 -5.07 2.07
C GLY A 235 5.82 -4.63 3.14
N ILE A 236 6.85 -3.91 2.70
CA ILE A 236 7.92 -3.45 3.59
C ILE A 236 7.93 -1.92 3.68
N SER A 237 8.25 -1.37 4.85
CA SER A 237 8.42 0.09 5.02
C SER A 237 7.16 0.85 4.59
N ALA A 238 7.27 1.78 3.63
CA ALA A 238 6.13 2.44 2.98
C ALA A 238 5.08 1.44 2.43
N GLY A 239 5.50 0.27 1.95
CA GLY A 239 4.62 -0.80 1.51
C GLY A 239 3.99 -1.59 2.67
N GLY A 240 4.59 -1.61 3.86
CA GLY A 240 3.95 -2.13 5.08
C GLY A 240 2.73 -1.29 5.44
N PHE A 241 2.93 0.04 5.57
CA PHE A 241 1.82 0.99 5.72
C PHE A 241 0.80 0.81 4.60
N GLY A 242 1.27 0.74 3.34
CA GLY A 242 0.42 0.54 2.17
C GLY A 242 -0.42 -0.72 2.24
N ALA A 243 0.12 -1.83 2.76
CA ALA A 243 -0.60 -3.08 2.90
C ALA A 243 -1.76 -2.93 3.89
N GLY A 244 -1.53 -2.28 5.04
CA GLY A 244 -2.60 -1.95 5.97
C GLY A 244 -3.64 -0.99 5.38
N LEU A 245 -3.18 0.13 4.81
CA LEU A 245 -4.02 1.19 4.24
C LEU A 245 -4.91 0.69 3.09
N ASN A 246 -4.45 -0.28 2.30
CA ASN A 246 -5.22 -0.83 1.19
C ASN A 246 -5.96 -2.13 1.53
N PHE A 247 -5.87 -2.63 2.76
CA PHE A 247 -6.42 -3.95 3.11
C PHE A 247 -7.92 -4.04 2.85
N ALA A 248 -8.69 -3.03 3.28
CA ALA A 248 -10.14 -3.02 3.10
C ALA A 248 -10.54 -3.12 1.62
N GLN A 249 -9.97 -2.25 0.76
CA GLN A 249 -10.31 -2.30 -0.67
C GLN A 249 -9.89 -3.61 -1.35
N VAL A 250 -8.77 -4.22 -0.94
CA VAL A 250 -8.32 -5.50 -1.48
C VAL A 250 -9.25 -6.63 -1.02
N ALA A 251 -9.59 -6.67 0.27
CA ALA A 251 -10.50 -7.67 0.83
C ALA A 251 -11.90 -7.57 0.21
N ASP A 252 -12.45 -6.36 0.07
CA ASP A 252 -13.75 -6.13 -0.55
C ASP A 252 -13.76 -6.50 -2.03
N ALA A 253 -12.68 -6.22 -2.77
CA ALA A 253 -12.59 -6.54 -4.19
C ALA A 253 -12.54 -8.06 -4.44
N PHE A 254 -11.82 -8.83 -3.62
CA PHE A 254 -11.86 -10.30 -3.68
C PHE A 254 -13.20 -10.85 -3.18
N GLY A 255 -13.81 -10.20 -2.18
CA GLY A 255 -15.09 -10.60 -1.63
C GLY A 255 -15.02 -11.85 -0.74
N PRO A 256 -16.19 -12.44 -0.39
CA PRO A 256 -16.25 -13.56 0.53
C PRO A 256 -15.75 -14.87 -0.10
N GLY A 257 -15.16 -15.74 0.72
CA GLY A 257 -14.68 -17.06 0.29
C GLY A 257 -13.15 -17.17 0.18
N HIS A 258 -12.47 -16.04 0.25
CA HIS A 258 -11.01 -15.95 0.29
C HIS A 258 -10.52 -15.77 1.74
N GLN A 259 -9.48 -16.50 2.15
CA GLN A 259 -8.80 -16.18 3.40
C GLN A 259 -7.87 -15.00 3.18
N MET A 260 -8.24 -13.84 3.72
CA MET A 260 -7.40 -12.65 3.69
C MET A 260 -6.34 -12.71 4.80
N VAL A 261 -5.10 -12.36 4.47
CA VAL A 261 -3.97 -12.26 5.40
C VAL A 261 -3.26 -10.93 5.17
N LEU A 262 -2.97 -10.20 6.24
CA LEU A 262 -2.13 -9.00 6.24
C LEU A 262 -0.86 -9.27 7.04
N ILE A 263 0.31 -9.06 6.42
CA ILE A 263 1.58 -8.99 7.16
C ILE A 263 2.24 -7.65 6.84
N ASP A 264 2.28 -6.78 7.85
CA ASP A 264 3.03 -5.54 7.82
C ASP A 264 4.48 -5.79 8.24
N ASP A 265 5.45 -5.33 7.44
CA ASP A 265 6.87 -5.35 7.81
C ASP A 265 7.43 -3.92 7.88
N SER A 266 7.68 -3.44 9.09
CA SER A 266 8.26 -2.12 9.37
C SER A 266 7.41 -0.95 8.82
N GLY A 267 6.08 -1.07 8.79
CA GLY A 267 5.12 0.01 8.52
C GLY A 267 4.01 0.15 9.57
N PRO A 268 4.30 0.02 10.88
CA PRO A 268 3.26 -0.17 11.90
C PRO A 268 2.31 1.04 11.99
N PRO A 269 0.97 0.83 12.05
CA PRO A 269 -0.03 1.88 12.21
C PRO A 269 -0.06 2.38 13.65
N LEU A 270 0.95 3.16 14.04
CA LEU A 270 1.09 3.71 15.38
C LEU A 270 0.18 4.92 15.60
N SER A 271 -0.16 5.16 16.85
CA SER A 271 -1.03 6.27 17.23
C SER A 271 -0.37 7.64 17.14
N ASN A 272 -1.19 8.65 17.36
CA ASN A 272 -0.77 10.04 17.40
C ASN A 272 0.23 10.42 18.50
N GLU A 273 0.58 9.50 19.40
CA GLU A 273 1.69 9.67 20.35
C GLU A 273 3.06 9.62 19.65
N VAL A 274 3.14 8.92 18.52
CA VAL A 274 4.35 8.79 17.71
C VAL A 274 4.19 9.52 16.37
N ILE A 275 3.06 9.34 15.69
CA ILE A 275 2.74 10.03 14.45
C ILE A 275 2.00 11.33 14.79
N SER A 276 2.72 12.41 15.03
CA SER A 276 2.10 13.61 15.61
C SER A 276 0.89 14.12 14.80
N PRO A 277 -0.13 14.72 15.45
CA PRO A 277 -1.30 15.29 14.78
C PRO A 277 -0.99 16.20 13.59
N CYS A 278 0.04 17.06 13.69
CA CYS A 278 0.46 17.93 12.59
C CYS A 278 1.01 17.15 11.39
N LEU A 279 1.65 16.00 11.62
CA LEU A 279 2.20 15.15 10.57
C LEU A 279 1.07 14.36 9.89
N GLU A 280 0.14 13.82 10.68
CA GLU A 280 -1.06 13.17 10.13
C GLU A 280 -1.90 14.13 9.28
N THR A 281 -2.09 15.36 9.75
CA THR A 281 -2.76 16.43 8.97
C THR A 281 -2.02 16.66 7.65
N THR A 282 -0.69 16.73 7.67
CA THR A 282 0.12 16.90 6.46
C THR A 282 -0.10 15.73 5.49
N PHE A 283 -0.09 14.49 5.97
CA PHE A 283 -0.33 13.31 5.14
C PHE A 283 -1.72 13.34 4.51
N ARG A 284 -2.75 13.66 5.30
CA ARG A 284 -4.13 13.77 4.82
C ARG A 284 -4.29 14.82 3.73
N GLU A 285 -3.74 16.02 3.94
CA GLU A 285 -3.83 17.11 2.98
C GLU A 285 -3.03 16.85 1.71
N VAL A 286 -1.77 16.41 1.84
CA VAL A 286 -0.87 16.25 0.69
C VAL A 286 -1.26 15.02 -0.14
N TRP A 287 -1.54 13.88 0.51
CA TRP A 287 -1.89 12.65 -0.19
C TRP A 287 -3.38 12.49 -0.45
N GLY A 288 -4.23 13.36 0.10
CA GLY A 288 -5.68 13.32 -0.12
C GLY A 288 -6.37 12.14 0.55
N LEU A 289 -5.92 11.74 1.75
CA LEU A 289 -6.41 10.52 2.42
C LEU A 289 -7.89 10.58 2.83
N ASP A 290 -8.44 11.80 2.94
CA ASP A 290 -9.85 12.04 3.29
C ASP A 290 -10.84 11.45 2.29
N LYS A 291 -10.44 11.22 1.04
CA LYS A 291 -11.27 10.61 -0.01
C LYS A 291 -10.84 9.18 -0.36
N THR A 292 -9.86 8.63 0.34
CA THR A 292 -9.40 7.25 0.16
C THR A 292 -9.70 6.44 1.43
N ILE A 293 -8.68 6.15 2.23
CA ILE A 293 -8.70 5.27 3.40
C ILE A 293 -9.57 5.82 4.53
N ILE A 294 -9.62 7.14 4.71
CA ILE A 294 -10.46 7.75 5.76
C ILE A 294 -11.94 7.72 5.33
N ALA A 295 -12.23 7.96 4.05
CA ALA A 295 -13.59 7.81 3.52
C ALA A 295 -14.08 6.36 3.64
N ALA A 296 -13.21 5.38 3.36
CA ALA A 296 -13.51 3.97 3.52
C ALA A 296 -13.75 3.58 4.99
N CYS A 297 -12.97 4.15 5.92
CA CYS A 297 -13.14 3.93 7.35
C CYS A 297 -14.46 4.52 7.91
N GLY A 298 -14.89 5.67 7.38
CA GLY A 298 -16.17 6.29 7.75
C GLY A 298 -16.25 6.66 9.24
N ASP A 299 -17.38 6.34 9.87
CA ASP A 299 -17.65 6.69 11.28
C ASP A 299 -16.73 5.95 12.29
N ASP A 300 -16.03 4.90 11.85
CA ASP A 300 -15.07 4.15 12.68
C ASP A 300 -13.74 4.91 12.89
N CYS A 301 -13.47 5.95 12.09
CA CYS A 301 -12.31 6.84 12.23
C CYS A 301 -12.73 8.26 12.64
N PRO A 302 -13.22 8.48 13.88
CA PRO A 302 -13.76 9.77 14.29
C PRO A 302 -12.70 10.85 14.55
N ASP A 303 -11.46 10.45 14.84
CA ASP A 303 -10.34 11.39 15.04
C ASP A 303 -9.44 11.42 13.80
N PRO A 304 -9.54 12.47 12.96
CA PRO A 304 -8.70 12.60 11.79
C PRO A 304 -7.23 12.95 12.10
N ASN A 305 -6.88 13.14 13.37
CA ASN A 305 -5.50 13.33 13.84
C ASN A 305 -4.91 12.07 14.50
N ASP A 306 -5.63 10.95 14.44
CA ASP A 306 -5.17 9.62 14.84
C ASP A 306 -5.71 8.57 13.85
N PHE A 307 -5.66 8.91 12.56
CA PHE A 307 -6.28 8.10 11.52
C PHE A 307 -5.61 6.74 11.40
N ALA A 308 -4.31 6.62 11.71
CA ALA A 308 -3.59 5.36 11.63
C ALA A 308 -4.19 4.32 12.60
N SER A 309 -4.43 4.73 13.86
CA SER A 309 -5.10 3.90 14.87
C SER A 309 -6.55 3.59 14.47
N GLY A 310 -7.30 4.60 14.04
CA GLY A 310 -8.68 4.39 13.61
C GLY A 310 -8.82 3.42 12.45
N VAL A 311 -7.93 3.51 11.45
CA VAL A 311 -7.96 2.63 10.26
C VAL A 311 -7.63 1.19 10.63
N ILE A 312 -6.63 0.96 11.50
CA ILE A 312 -6.33 -0.42 11.93
C ILE A 312 -7.45 -1.01 12.79
N ASP A 313 -8.05 -0.21 13.67
CA ASP A 313 -9.24 -0.60 14.45
C ASP A 313 -10.40 -0.99 13.53
N HIS A 314 -10.69 -0.16 12.52
CA HIS A 314 -11.72 -0.44 11.52
C HIS A 314 -11.46 -1.77 10.81
N ILE A 315 -10.24 -1.98 10.28
CA ILE A 315 -9.89 -3.19 9.54
C ILE A 315 -10.02 -4.44 10.42
N VAL A 316 -9.46 -4.44 11.63
CA VAL A 316 -9.50 -5.62 12.52
C VAL A 316 -10.93 -5.97 12.93
N ASN A 317 -11.81 -4.97 13.04
CA ASN A 317 -13.21 -5.17 13.41
C ASN A 317 -14.11 -5.56 12.23
N ALA A 318 -13.91 -4.94 11.06
CA ALA A 318 -14.70 -5.17 9.85
C ALA A 318 -14.39 -6.54 9.21
N TYR A 319 -13.16 -7.04 9.37
CA TYR A 319 -12.70 -8.30 8.79
C TYR A 319 -12.28 -9.31 9.87
N PRO A 320 -13.23 -9.79 10.70
CA PRO A 320 -12.91 -10.59 11.89
C PRO A 320 -12.32 -11.99 11.59
N ASP A 321 -12.50 -12.47 10.36
CA ASP A 321 -11.97 -13.76 9.88
C ASP A 321 -10.60 -13.62 9.18
N ALA A 322 -10.14 -12.39 8.96
CA ALA A 322 -8.81 -12.14 8.41
C ALA A 322 -7.71 -12.42 9.45
N ARG A 323 -6.50 -12.65 8.95
CA ARG A 323 -5.31 -12.94 9.76
C ARG A 323 -4.36 -11.76 9.69
N PHE A 324 -3.86 -11.32 10.83
CA PHE A 324 -3.06 -10.10 10.92
C PHE A 324 -1.71 -10.39 11.58
N GLY A 325 -0.65 -9.83 11.02
CA GLY A 325 0.70 -9.88 11.56
C GLY A 325 1.40 -8.53 11.38
N VAL A 326 2.18 -8.12 12.37
CA VAL A 326 3.09 -6.97 12.27
C VAL A 326 4.50 -7.34 12.72
N PHE A 327 5.48 -7.11 11.85
CA PHE A 327 6.90 -7.17 12.18
C PHE A 327 7.43 -5.75 12.37
N SER A 328 8.20 -5.51 13.44
CA SER A 328 8.91 -4.25 13.60
C SER A 328 10.18 -4.41 14.43
N ASN A 329 11.17 -3.55 14.19
CA ASN A 329 12.29 -3.40 15.12
C ASN A 329 11.93 -2.30 16.12
N THR A 330 12.10 -2.52 17.43
CA THR A 330 11.59 -1.58 18.45
C THR A 330 12.36 -0.27 18.54
N ALA A 331 13.45 -0.13 17.78
CA ALA A 331 14.16 1.13 17.60
C ALA A 331 14.37 1.47 16.12
N ASP A 332 13.52 0.97 15.21
CA ASP A 332 13.64 1.10 13.75
C ASP A 332 14.11 2.50 13.35
N PHE A 333 15.34 2.58 12.84
CA PHE A 333 15.98 3.86 12.59
C PHE A 333 15.28 4.66 11.49
N VAL A 334 14.71 3.97 10.51
CA VAL A 334 14.08 4.61 9.34
C VAL A 334 12.71 5.13 9.73
N ILE A 335 11.88 4.31 10.37
CA ILE A 335 10.52 4.71 10.73
C ILE A 335 10.51 5.81 11.78
N ARG A 336 11.39 5.74 12.79
CA ARG A 336 11.55 6.82 13.76
C ARG A 336 12.08 8.11 13.13
N THR A 337 12.82 8.03 12.02
CA THR A 337 13.24 9.22 11.27
C THR A 337 12.06 9.80 10.49
N PHE A 338 11.26 8.96 9.86
CA PHE A 338 10.08 9.34 9.10
C PHE A 338 9.01 9.99 9.98
N MET A 339 8.72 9.44 11.16
CA MET A 339 7.77 10.03 12.13
C MET A 339 8.36 11.27 12.82
N GLY A 340 9.69 11.40 12.83
CA GLY A 340 10.40 12.52 13.44
C GLY A 340 10.14 13.89 12.79
N PHE A 341 9.48 13.93 11.63
CA PHE A 341 8.99 15.18 11.04
C PHE A 341 7.89 15.86 11.88
N GLY A 342 7.22 15.10 12.75
CA GLY A 342 6.32 15.61 13.78
C GLY A 342 7.03 16.10 15.05
N TRP A 343 8.32 15.80 15.20
CA TRP A 343 9.12 16.05 16.40
C TRP A 343 10.14 17.17 16.15
N GLY A 344 9.67 18.41 16.13
CA GLY A 344 10.51 19.58 15.85
C GLY A 344 11.24 20.10 17.07
N ASN A 345 12.56 20.28 16.95
CA ASN A 345 13.41 20.82 18.02
C ASN A 345 13.31 20.04 19.35
N GLY A 346 12.98 18.74 19.28
CA GLY A 346 12.78 17.88 20.45
C GLY A 346 11.41 17.98 21.12
N GLU A 347 10.45 18.68 20.50
CA GLU A 347 9.07 18.79 20.97
C GLU A 347 8.14 17.99 20.04
N HIS A 348 7.24 17.19 20.62
CA HIS A 348 6.19 16.47 19.90
C HIS A 348 5.14 17.45 19.35
N ASP A 349 4.56 17.12 18.21
CA ASP A 349 3.56 17.94 17.49
C ASP A 349 4.09 19.33 17.06
N ASN A 350 5.34 19.35 16.60
CA ASN A 350 6.01 20.56 16.10
C ASN A 350 6.59 20.34 14.69
N CYS A 351 5.74 20.41 13.68
CA CYS A 351 6.15 20.20 12.28
C CYS A 351 6.94 21.38 11.66
N GLU A 352 7.04 22.54 12.33
CA GLU A 352 7.83 23.69 11.84
C GLU A 352 9.30 23.70 12.32
N GLY A 353 9.64 22.81 13.26
CA GLY A 353 10.98 22.73 13.84
C GLY A 353 12.01 22.02 12.95
N THR A 354 13.24 21.89 13.46
CA THR A 354 14.20 20.94 12.86
C THR A 354 13.78 19.54 13.27
N PRO A 355 13.48 18.62 12.32
CA PRO A 355 13.08 17.27 12.66
C PRO A 355 14.10 16.58 13.56
N THR A 356 13.61 15.92 14.59
CA THR A 356 14.38 15.09 15.51
C THR A 356 13.84 13.68 15.49
N LEU A 357 14.72 12.70 15.66
CA LEU A 357 14.32 11.29 15.68
C LEU A 357 13.34 11.05 16.82
N VAL A 358 12.24 10.34 16.56
CA VAL A 358 11.34 9.88 17.63
C VAL A 358 12.17 9.13 18.69
N PRO A 359 12.02 9.41 19.99
CA PRO A 359 12.70 8.64 21.04
C PRO A 359 12.45 7.13 20.92
N ALA A 360 13.45 6.30 21.20
CA ALA A 360 13.36 4.84 20.97
C ALA A 360 12.39 4.18 21.95
N ASP A 361 12.38 4.66 23.19
CA ASP A 361 11.45 4.30 24.24
C ASP A 361 10.02 4.65 23.85
N ALA A 362 9.76 5.87 23.39
CA ALA A 362 8.41 6.26 22.94
C ALA A 362 7.90 5.40 21.76
N TYR A 363 8.80 5.06 20.82
CA TYR A 363 8.44 4.20 19.69
C TYR A 363 8.21 2.73 20.10
N GLU A 364 9.03 2.18 21.00
CA GLU A 364 8.84 0.83 21.55
C GLU A 364 7.54 0.75 22.36
N ASP A 365 7.27 1.72 23.23
CA ASP A 365 6.04 1.78 24.02
C ASP A 365 4.80 1.78 23.09
N ALA A 366 4.80 2.58 22.02
CA ALA A 366 3.70 2.60 21.05
C ALA A 366 3.51 1.27 20.29
N LEU A 367 4.59 0.54 19.98
CA LEU A 367 4.50 -0.80 19.39
C LEU A 367 3.89 -1.81 20.37
N LEU A 368 4.24 -1.72 21.66
CA LEU A 368 3.69 -2.56 22.70
C LEU A 368 2.22 -2.24 22.96
N ASP A 369 1.83 -0.97 22.89
CA ASP A 369 0.44 -0.54 23.00
C ASP A 369 -0.40 -1.01 21.80
N LEU A 370 0.12 -0.90 20.57
CA LEU A 370 -0.51 -1.48 19.38
C LEU A 370 -0.73 -2.99 19.54
N ARG A 371 0.29 -3.72 20.00
CA ARG A 371 0.16 -5.15 20.32
C ARG A 371 -0.91 -5.38 21.37
N ALA A 372 -0.91 -4.62 22.46
CA ALA A 372 -1.86 -4.80 23.57
C ALA A 372 -3.31 -4.54 23.14
N ALA A 373 -3.55 -3.55 22.27
CA ALA A 373 -4.86 -3.22 21.72
C ALA A 373 -5.43 -4.37 20.86
N HIS A 374 -4.58 -5.13 20.18
CA HIS A 374 -4.98 -6.20 19.24
C HIS A 374 -4.42 -7.58 19.61
N VAL A 375 -4.14 -7.82 20.89
CA VAL A 375 -3.42 -9.03 21.36
C VAL A 375 -4.13 -10.33 20.99
N ASP A 376 -5.47 -10.34 20.98
CA ASP A 376 -6.27 -11.52 20.64
C ASP A 376 -6.63 -11.60 19.14
N LYS A 377 -6.07 -10.70 18.31
CA LYS A 377 -6.45 -10.51 16.91
C LYS A 377 -5.28 -10.52 15.92
N ALA A 378 -4.10 -10.10 16.34
CA ALA A 378 -2.94 -9.96 15.45
C ALA A 378 -1.67 -10.53 16.09
N GLY A 379 -0.92 -11.34 15.34
CA GLY A 379 0.43 -11.72 15.72
C GLY A 379 1.38 -10.54 15.63
N SER A 380 2.46 -10.55 16.42
CA SER A 380 3.50 -9.54 16.28
C SER A 380 4.90 -10.08 16.53
N TYR A 381 5.86 -9.63 15.72
CA TYR A 381 7.27 -9.98 15.84
C TYR A 381 8.08 -8.72 16.06
N LEU A 382 8.53 -8.51 17.29
CA LEU A 382 9.25 -7.30 17.69
C LEU A 382 10.72 -7.61 17.98
N VAL A 383 11.62 -7.01 17.22
CA VAL A 383 13.07 -7.13 17.49
C VAL A 383 13.48 -6.06 18.48
N GLY A 384 13.61 -6.46 19.76
CA GLY A 384 13.84 -5.55 20.88
C GLY A 384 15.21 -4.88 20.93
N GLN A 385 15.29 -3.74 21.62
CA GLN A 385 16.53 -2.96 21.83
C GLN A 385 17.66 -3.73 22.56
N THR A 386 17.33 -4.80 23.28
CA THR A 386 18.31 -5.64 23.98
C THR A 386 19.05 -6.61 23.06
N HIS A 387 18.59 -6.79 21.82
CA HIS A 387 19.21 -7.69 20.84
C HIS A 387 20.34 -6.99 20.08
N TRP A 388 21.53 -6.95 20.70
CA TRP A 388 22.73 -6.34 20.12
C TRP A 388 23.14 -6.99 18.78
N GLU A 389 22.88 -8.29 18.63
CA GLU A 389 23.12 -9.06 17.40
C GLU A 389 22.24 -8.61 16.22
N TYR A 390 21.08 -8.03 16.52
CA TYR A 390 20.16 -7.41 15.55
C TYR A 390 20.25 -5.88 15.62
N ASN A 391 21.46 -5.37 15.84
CA ASN A 391 21.77 -3.94 15.86
C ASN A 391 20.93 -3.15 16.87
N TYR A 392 20.65 -3.73 18.03
CA TYR A 392 19.86 -3.09 19.09
C TYR A 392 18.46 -2.66 18.61
N GLY A 393 17.84 -3.44 17.71
CA GLY A 393 16.54 -3.10 17.13
C GLY A 393 16.58 -1.88 16.20
N LEU A 394 17.74 -1.46 15.69
CA LEU A 394 17.86 -0.33 14.76
C LEU A 394 17.68 -0.71 13.29
N ASN A 395 17.58 -2.01 12.98
CA ASN A 395 17.38 -2.49 11.62
C ASN A 395 16.02 -2.04 11.07
N HIS A 396 15.87 -2.19 9.75
CA HIS A 396 14.66 -1.79 9.04
C HIS A 396 14.29 -2.86 8.02
N THR A 397 13.04 -3.33 8.07
CA THR A 397 12.48 -4.40 7.23
C THR A 397 13.14 -5.76 7.43
N VAL A 398 12.44 -6.83 7.07
CA VAL A 398 12.94 -8.19 7.15
C VAL A 398 12.62 -9.01 5.91
N LEU A 399 11.42 -8.89 5.34
CA LEU A 399 10.84 -9.83 4.38
C LEU A 399 11.63 -9.99 3.09
N ARG A 400 12.31 -8.93 2.62
CA ARG A 400 13.10 -8.95 1.38
C ARG A 400 14.59 -9.19 1.61
N SER A 401 15.02 -9.18 2.86
CA SER A 401 16.44 -9.22 3.23
C SER A 401 16.86 -10.66 3.58
N PRO A 402 18.18 -10.97 3.54
CA PRO A 402 18.68 -12.22 4.11
C PRO A 402 18.37 -12.38 5.61
N SER A 403 17.99 -11.30 6.30
CA SER A 403 17.58 -11.36 7.70
C SER A 403 16.24 -12.08 7.91
N TYR A 404 15.42 -12.24 6.85
CA TYR A 404 14.25 -13.11 6.85
C TYR A 404 14.57 -14.53 7.30
N TRP A 405 15.73 -15.06 6.90
CA TRP A 405 16.14 -16.44 7.20
C TRP A 405 17.02 -16.59 8.44
N THR A 406 17.47 -15.48 9.03
CA THR A 406 18.52 -15.51 10.07
C THR A 406 18.11 -14.81 11.35
N THR A 407 17.00 -14.07 11.34
CA THR A 407 16.45 -13.44 12.54
C THR A 407 15.69 -14.47 13.36
N VAL A 408 16.10 -14.64 14.62
CA VAL A 408 15.47 -15.54 15.58
C VAL A 408 15.40 -14.82 16.92
N ILE A 409 14.17 -14.61 17.40
CA ILE A 409 13.86 -13.95 18.66
C ILE A 409 13.05 -14.93 19.49
N ASP A 410 13.40 -15.10 20.77
CA ASP A 410 12.76 -16.05 21.69
C ASP A 410 12.64 -17.49 21.14
N GLY A 411 13.55 -17.89 20.25
CA GLY A 411 13.58 -19.20 19.62
C GLY A 411 12.64 -19.38 18.42
N VAL A 412 12.00 -18.30 17.96
CA VAL A 412 11.10 -18.28 16.80
C VAL A 412 11.77 -17.54 15.64
N SER A 413 11.95 -18.22 14.51
CA SER A 413 12.44 -17.57 13.30
C SER A 413 11.34 -16.77 12.61
N VAL A 414 11.72 -15.81 11.76
CA VAL A 414 10.75 -14.95 11.10
C VAL A 414 9.92 -15.74 10.08
N GLU A 415 10.52 -16.68 9.35
CA GLU A 415 9.79 -17.54 8.40
C GLU A 415 8.78 -18.46 9.09
N ASP A 416 9.10 -18.99 10.28
CA ASP A 416 8.17 -19.79 11.07
C ASP A 416 7.01 -18.92 11.58
N TRP A 417 7.29 -17.70 12.03
CA TRP A 417 6.24 -16.76 12.45
C TRP A 417 5.35 -16.34 11.28
N VAL A 418 5.91 -16.05 10.11
CA VAL A 418 5.12 -15.73 8.90
C VAL A 418 4.24 -16.91 8.51
N ALA A 419 4.75 -18.15 8.56
CA ALA A 419 3.96 -19.35 8.32
C ALA A 419 2.81 -19.45 9.34
N GLY A 420 3.08 -19.22 10.62
CA GLY A 420 2.07 -19.20 11.69
C GLY A 420 0.97 -18.17 11.42
N VAL A 421 1.30 -16.92 11.10
CA VAL A 421 0.31 -15.89 10.76
C VAL A 421 -0.53 -16.30 9.55
N ILE A 422 0.11 -16.84 8.50
CA ILE A 422 -0.59 -17.36 7.31
C ILE A 422 -1.54 -18.49 7.69
N GLU A 423 -1.21 -19.34 8.66
CA GLU A 423 -2.04 -20.45 9.15
C GLU A 423 -3.12 -20.04 10.18
N GLY A 424 -3.05 -18.79 10.67
CA GLY A 424 -4.00 -18.21 11.62
C GLY A 424 -3.56 -18.29 13.08
N GLU A 425 -2.28 -18.56 13.32
CA GLU A 425 -1.69 -18.47 14.66
C GLU A 425 -1.49 -17.01 15.06
N ILE A 426 -1.93 -16.68 16.27
CA ILE A 426 -1.68 -15.39 16.91
C ILE A 426 -0.52 -15.59 17.88
N GLN A 427 0.68 -15.27 17.40
CA GLN A 427 1.92 -15.40 18.17
C GLN A 427 2.59 -14.03 18.34
N HIS A 428 2.99 -13.75 19.58
CA HIS A 428 3.80 -12.58 19.93
C HIS A 428 5.23 -13.00 20.24
N VAL A 429 6.19 -12.40 19.55
CA VAL A 429 7.62 -12.67 19.67
C VAL A 429 8.34 -11.38 20.04
N GLY A 430 9.32 -11.46 20.95
CA GLY A 430 10.06 -10.29 21.42
C GLY A 430 9.44 -9.61 22.65
N PRO A 431 9.96 -8.42 23.03
CA PRO A 431 9.62 -7.72 24.27
C PRO A 431 8.12 -7.48 24.42
#